data_AF-A0A9N9IME9-F1
#
_entry.id   AF-A0A9N9IME9-F1
#
_cell.length_a   1.000
_cell.length_b   1.000
_cell.length_c   1.000
_cell.angle_alpha   90.00
_cell.angle_beta   90.00
_cell.angle_gamma   90.00
#
_symmetry.space_group_name_H-M   'P 1'
#
loop_
_entity.id
_entity.type
_entity.pdbx_description
1 polymer ?
#
loop_
_entity_poly.entity_id
_entity_poly.type
_entity_poly.pdbx_seq_one_letter_code
_entity_poly.pdbx_strand_id
1 'polypeptide(L)'
;GVIAIKPLANALQRYAPTPNHLTNLHQMFIKECLLSRCYKQALPILKNDITEIDVPSTAIFYTDHLLYHYYGAMVYIGLKNYERALYFLRLVISAPASVTSQIQIEAYKKFSLVSLLLLGKIAPLPKYTASVVYRSAKNQCQAYQDYASAFESLNVKRLRNEFTKWTDIFRKDKNLGLAKQTLSAIYRRNIQQLTQTYLTLSLADIADAVGLEGRDAPKIAENYVLRMIESREIFATISHSHQNGMVSFHDNPDRYDTSLTITQLEEQINKSTTVSERVIKTDKLVGCSKEYLTKSQHMLTTGGAIPGGLGPGDDPDFLGGSGGFEHFIDDGKYFS
;
A
#
# COMPACT_ATOMS: atom_id res chain seq x y z
N GLY A 1 0.83 -18.77 -23.08
CA GLY A 1 -0.64 -18.67 -22.98
C GLY A 1 -1.09 -19.09 -21.59
N VAL A 2 -1.93 -20.12 -21.47
CA VAL A 2 -2.36 -20.65 -20.14
C VAL A 2 -1.60 -21.93 -19.77
N ILE A 3 -1.17 -22.70 -20.78
CA ILE A 3 -0.49 -24.00 -20.62
C ILE A 3 0.85 -23.86 -19.87
N ALA A 4 1.54 -22.72 -19.99
CA ALA A 4 2.82 -22.46 -19.33
C ALA A 4 2.71 -22.11 -17.84
N ILE A 5 1.52 -21.73 -17.34
CA ILE A 5 1.38 -21.22 -15.97
C ILE A 5 1.61 -22.33 -14.93
N LYS A 6 1.01 -23.51 -15.12
CA LYS A 6 1.17 -24.64 -14.20
C LYS A 6 2.62 -25.16 -14.15
N PRO A 7 3.30 -25.41 -15.29
CA PRO A 7 4.72 -25.79 -15.28
C PRO A 7 5.61 -24.76 -14.59
N LEU A 8 5.41 -23.46 -14.85
CA LEU A 8 6.20 -22.40 -14.22
C LEU A 8 5.95 -22.31 -12.70
N ALA A 9 4.71 -22.47 -12.25
CA ALA A 9 4.40 -22.53 -10.81
C ALA A 9 5.09 -23.71 -10.13
N ASN A 10 5.05 -24.90 -10.76
CA ASN A 10 5.72 -26.09 -10.24
C ASN A 10 7.25 -25.93 -10.23
N ALA A 11 7.82 -25.32 -11.27
CA ALA A 11 9.25 -25.03 -11.35
C ALA A 11 9.67 -24.05 -10.25
N LEU A 12 8.89 -23.00 -10.00
CA LEU A 12 9.13 -22.02 -8.94
C LEU A 12 9.18 -22.68 -7.55
N GLN A 13 8.21 -23.54 -7.25
CA GLN A 13 8.14 -24.24 -5.95
C GLN A 13 9.34 -25.16 -5.70
N ARG A 14 9.98 -25.66 -6.77
CA ARG A 14 11.13 -26.58 -6.67
C ARG A 14 12.48 -25.86 -6.76
N TYR A 15 12.52 -24.72 -7.44
CA TYR A 15 13.75 -23.97 -7.70
C TYR A 15 14.08 -22.97 -6.58
N ALA A 16 13.07 -22.34 -5.98
CA ALA A 16 13.31 -21.40 -4.88
C ALA A 16 13.75 -22.18 -3.62
N PRO A 17 14.89 -21.83 -2.98
CA PRO A 17 15.34 -22.49 -1.75
C PRO A 17 14.31 -22.40 -0.61
N THR A 18 13.64 -21.26 -0.51
CA THR A 18 12.47 -21.07 0.36
C THR A 18 11.41 -20.24 -0.38
N PRO A 19 10.13 -20.26 0.05
CA PRO A 19 9.08 -19.43 -0.54
C PRO A 19 9.33 -17.91 -0.46
N ASN A 20 10.30 -17.48 0.36
CA ASN A 20 10.66 -16.07 0.56
C ASN A 20 11.85 -15.62 -0.31
N HIS A 21 12.44 -16.52 -1.10
CA HIS A 21 13.53 -16.21 -2.02
C HIS A 21 13.00 -15.71 -3.37
N LEU A 22 13.50 -14.57 -3.81
CA LEU A 22 13.22 -14.11 -5.16
C LEU A 22 14.08 -14.87 -6.18
N THR A 23 13.47 -15.28 -7.27
CA THR A 23 14.15 -15.93 -8.40
C THR A 23 13.78 -15.26 -9.71
N ASN A 24 14.61 -15.42 -10.74
CA ASN A 24 14.32 -14.93 -12.10
C ASN A 24 13.01 -15.52 -12.68
N LEU A 25 12.59 -16.72 -12.25
CA LEU A 25 11.34 -17.33 -12.69
C LEU A 25 10.09 -16.58 -12.20
N HIS A 26 10.19 -15.83 -11.09
CA HIS A 26 9.05 -15.13 -10.51
C HIS A 26 8.49 -14.09 -11.49
N GLN A 27 9.35 -13.23 -12.06
CA GLN A 27 8.88 -12.21 -13.01
C GLN A 27 8.29 -12.84 -14.29
N MET A 28 8.88 -13.94 -14.77
CA MET A 28 8.38 -14.68 -15.94
C MET A 28 6.98 -15.25 -15.69
N PHE A 29 6.78 -15.89 -14.54
CA PHE A 29 5.48 -16.47 -14.15
C PHE A 29 4.40 -15.39 -14.02
N ILE A 30 4.69 -14.29 -13.33
CA ILE A 30 3.71 -13.21 -13.14
C ILE A 30 3.38 -12.53 -14.48
N LYS A 31 4.38 -12.36 -15.35
CA LYS A 31 4.17 -11.85 -16.71
C LYS A 31 3.22 -12.73 -17.52
N GLU A 32 3.40 -14.05 -17.50
CA GLU A 32 2.48 -14.98 -18.18
C GLU A 32 1.06 -14.92 -17.59
N CYS A 33 0.92 -14.83 -16.25
CA CYS A 33 -0.38 -14.64 -15.61
C CYS A 33 -1.06 -13.33 -16.05
N LEU A 34 -0.28 -12.26 -16.23
CA LEU A 34 -0.79 -10.97 -16.67
C LEU A 34 -1.26 -11.01 -18.13
N LEU A 35 -0.45 -11.60 -19.02
CA LEU A 35 -0.76 -11.73 -20.45
C LEU A 35 -1.97 -12.64 -20.70
N SER A 36 -2.09 -13.73 -19.95
CA SER A 36 -3.22 -14.65 -20.00
C SER A 36 -4.47 -14.16 -19.26
N ARG A 37 -4.38 -13.03 -18.53
CA ARG A 37 -5.44 -12.49 -17.66
C ARG A 37 -5.86 -13.43 -16.52
N CYS A 38 -5.01 -14.39 -16.15
CA CYS A 38 -5.23 -15.36 -15.09
C CYS A 38 -4.75 -14.84 -13.72
N TYR A 39 -5.23 -13.66 -13.28
CA TYR A 39 -4.71 -12.97 -12.09
C TYR A 39 -4.81 -13.77 -10.78
N LYS A 40 -5.88 -14.57 -10.63
CA LYS A 40 -6.08 -15.39 -9.42
C LYS A 40 -4.99 -16.45 -9.21
N GLN A 41 -4.39 -16.96 -10.30
CA GLN A 41 -3.33 -17.96 -10.23
C GLN A 41 -2.00 -17.37 -9.71
N ALA A 42 -1.82 -16.05 -9.80
CA ALA A 42 -0.63 -15.38 -9.30
C ALA A 42 -0.66 -15.13 -7.78
N LEU A 43 -1.84 -15.13 -7.16
CA LEU A 43 -2.02 -14.78 -5.75
C LEU A 43 -1.24 -15.66 -4.76
N PRO A 44 -1.15 -16.99 -4.91
CA PRO A 44 -0.42 -17.82 -3.95
C PRO A 44 1.07 -17.45 -3.87
N ILE A 45 1.64 -16.96 -4.96
CA ILE A 45 3.04 -16.52 -5.01
C ILE A 45 3.17 -15.07 -4.53
N LEU A 46 2.30 -14.16 -5.01
CA LEU A 46 2.36 -12.73 -4.65
C LEU A 46 1.98 -12.42 -3.20
N LYS A 47 1.30 -13.34 -2.50
CA LYS A 47 0.97 -13.20 -1.07
C LYS A 47 2.17 -13.46 -0.16
N ASN A 48 3.16 -14.21 -0.63
CA ASN A 48 4.38 -14.44 0.12
C ASN A 48 5.30 -13.22 -0.04
N ASP A 49 5.60 -12.56 1.08
CA ASP A 49 6.51 -11.42 1.07
C ASP A 49 7.94 -11.92 0.94
N ILE A 50 8.56 -11.54 -0.17
CA ILE A 50 9.95 -11.85 -0.50
C ILE A 50 10.86 -11.06 0.43
N THR A 51 11.80 -11.76 1.07
CA THR A 51 12.75 -11.13 2.00
C THR A 51 14.20 -11.52 1.74
N GLU A 52 14.43 -12.57 0.96
CA GLU A 52 15.75 -13.10 0.71
C GLU A 52 16.06 -13.01 -0.80
N ILE A 53 17.25 -12.54 -1.11
CA ILE A 53 17.78 -12.45 -2.48
C ILE A 53 19.16 -13.09 -2.44
N ASP A 54 19.30 -14.21 -3.14
CA ASP A 54 20.56 -14.94 -3.22
C ASP A 54 21.00 -15.03 -4.69
N VAL A 55 21.87 -14.11 -5.10
CA VAL A 55 22.28 -13.97 -6.51
C VAL A 55 22.94 -15.24 -7.06
N PRO A 56 23.91 -15.87 -6.36
CA PRO A 56 24.51 -17.13 -6.79
C PRO A 56 23.52 -18.26 -7.07
N SER A 57 22.52 -18.47 -6.20
CA SER A 57 21.61 -19.62 -6.32
C SER A 57 20.41 -19.37 -7.21
N THR A 58 19.99 -18.11 -7.37
CA THR A 58 18.74 -17.76 -8.05
C THR A 58 18.90 -17.10 -9.41
N ALA A 59 20.15 -16.78 -9.81
CA ALA A 59 20.50 -16.13 -11.08
C ALA A 59 19.66 -14.85 -11.35
N ILE A 60 19.39 -14.08 -10.29
CA ILE A 60 18.54 -12.90 -10.34
C ILE A 60 19.30 -11.65 -10.74
N PHE A 61 18.72 -10.85 -11.64
CA PHE A 61 19.19 -9.53 -11.98
C PHE A 61 18.36 -8.42 -11.33
N TYR A 62 18.94 -7.23 -11.22
CA TYR A 62 18.23 -6.04 -10.72
C TYR A 62 16.90 -5.78 -11.44
N THR A 63 16.87 -5.98 -12.76
CA THR A 63 15.65 -5.82 -13.57
C THR A 63 14.57 -6.83 -13.22
N ASP A 64 14.93 -8.06 -12.81
CA ASP A 64 13.94 -9.07 -12.43
C ASP A 64 13.19 -8.67 -11.16
N HIS A 65 13.89 -8.09 -10.18
CA HIS A 65 13.26 -7.51 -9.00
C HIS A 65 12.25 -6.41 -9.36
N LEU A 66 12.63 -5.47 -10.24
CA LEU A 66 11.73 -4.40 -10.67
C LEU A 66 10.51 -4.95 -11.41
N LEU A 67 10.73 -5.90 -12.33
CA LEU A 67 9.65 -6.48 -13.14
C LEU A 67 8.69 -7.33 -12.31
N TYR A 68 9.21 -8.15 -11.40
CA TYR A 68 8.38 -8.96 -10.50
C TYR A 68 7.39 -8.09 -9.73
N HIS A 69 7.90 -7.06 -9.03
CA HIS A 69 7.06 -6.18 -8.24
C HIS A 69 6.15 -5.30 -9.11
N TYR A 70 6.62 -4.83 -10.27
CA TYR A 70 5.80 -4.05 -11.19
C TYR A 70 4.63 -4.86 -11.76
N TYR A 71 4.88 -6.09 -12.22
CA TYR A 71 3.82 -6.96 -12.72
C TYR A 71 2.90 -7.43 -11.59
N GLY A 72 3.44 -7.72 -10.41
CA GLY A 72 2.66 -8.03 -9.22
C GLY A 72 1.70 -6.90 -8.85
N ALA A 73 2.15 -5.65 -8.91
CA ALA A 73 1.29 -4.49 -8.74
C ALA A 73 0.17 -4.43 -9.78
N MET A 74 0.47 -4.68 -11.06
CA MET A 74 -0.56 -4.70 -12.11
C MET A 74 -1.62 -5.79 -11.89
N VAL A 75 -1.22 -6.97 -11.40
CA VAL A 75 -2.14 -8.04 -11.01
C VAL A 75 -3.04 -7.57 -9.86
N TYR A 76 -2.47 -6.97 -8.81
CA TYR A 76 -3.25 -6.43 -7.68
C TYR A 76 -4.19 -5.29 -8.09
N ILE A 77 -3.77 -4.40 -8.99
CA ILE A 77 -4.63 -3.36 -9.59
C ILE A 77 -5.80 -4.00 -10.34
N GLY A 78 -5.55 -5.04 -11.15
CA GLY A 78 -6.58 -5.78 -11.87
C GLY A 78 -7.59 -6.46 -10.95
N LEU A 79 -7.15 -6.88 -9.76
CA LEU A 79 -8.00 -7.45 -8.71
C LEU A 79 -8.61 -6.39 -7.76
N LYS A 80 -8.37 -5.09 -8.02
CA LYS A 80 -8.78 -3.96 -7.16
C LYS A 80 -8.27 -4.03 -5.71
N ASN A 81 -7.20 -4.78 -5.45
CA ASN A 81 -6.50 -4.74 -4.17
C ASN A 81 -5.47 -3.61 -4.22
N TYR A 82 -5.95 -2.39 -4.02
CA TYR A 82 -5.12 -1.19 -4.18
C TYR A 82 -4.05 -1.06 -3.09
N GLU A 83 -4.28 -1.60 -1.88
CA GLU A 83 -3.29 -1.58 -0.78
C GLU A 83 -2.01 -2.33 -1.15
N ARG A 84 -2.15 -3.61 -1.54
CA ARG A 84 -1.00 -4.42 -1.96
C ARG A 84 -0.39 -3.91 -3.25
N ALA A 85 -1.20 -3.41 -4.19
CA ALA A 85 -0.67 -2.77 -5.39
C ALA A 85 0.23 -1.57 -5.05
N LEU A 86 -0.20 -0.70 -4.14
CA LEU A 86 0.55 0.49 -3.75
C LEU A 86 1.86 0.12 -3.06
N TYR A 87 1.83 -0.90 -2.20
CA TYR A 87 3.03 -1.47 -1.56
C TYR A 87 4.03 -1.97 -2.62
N PHE A 88 3.58 -2.77 -3.58
CA PHE A 88 4.45 -3.30 -4.65
C PHE A 88 5.04 -2.19 -5.52
N LEU A 89 4.24 -1.18 -5.89
CA LEU A 89 4.73 -0.04 -6.66
C LEU A 89 5.77 0.77 -5.87
N ARG A 90 5.57 0.92 -4.56
CA ARG A 90 6.53 1.59 -3.69
C ARG A 90 7.87 0.88 -3.69
N LEU A 91 7.90 -0.46 -3.59
CA LEU A 91 9.12 -1.25 -3.65
C LEU A 91 9.91 -1.04 -4.96
N VAL A 92 9.21 -0.95 -6.10
CA VAL A 92 9.84 -0.67 -7.40
C VAL A 92 10.46 0.73 -7.43
N ILE A 93 9.72 1.75 -6.96
CA ILE A 93 10.15 3.15 -6.99
C ILE A 93 11.32 3.38 -6.03
N SER A 94 11.28 2.78 -4.85
CA SER A 94 12.30 2.94 -3.82
C SER A 94 13.52 2.04 -3.98
N ALA A 95 13.53 1.17 -5.01
CA ALA A 95 14.69 0.34 -5.32
C ALA A 95 15.92 1.22 -5.57
N PRO A 96 17.10 0.88 -4.98
CA PRO A 96 18.33 1.64 -5.18
C PRO A 96 18.64 1.78 -6.68
N ALA A 97 19.03 3.00 -7.09
CA ALA A 97 19.29 3.31 -8.49
C ALA A 97 20.28 4.47 -8.62
N SER A 98 21.35 4.26 -9.39
CA SER A 98 22.24 5.34 -9.84
C SER A 98 21.69 6.05 -11.08
N VAL A 99 20.93 5.33 -11.89
CA VAL A 99 20.20 5.83 -13.07
C VAL A 99 18.77 5.33 -12.99
N THR A 100 17.81 6.20 -13.30
CA THR A 100 16.39 5.82 -13.23
C THR A 100 15.99 4.90 -14.38
N SER A 101 15.43 3.74 -14.04
CA SER A 101 14.86 2.83 -15.04
C SER A 101 13.48 3.29 -15.51
N GLN A 102 13.16 3.03 -16.77
CA GLN A 102 11.81 3.27 -17.31
C GLN A 102 10.73 2.51 -16.52
N ILE A 103 11.07 1.34 -15.97
CA ILE A 103 10.15 0.56 -15.12
C ILE A 103 9.75 1.35 -13.88
N GLN A 104 10.69 2.07 -13.26
CA GLN A 104 10.43 2.89 -12.08
C GLN A 104 9.53 4.09 -12.42
N ILE A 105 9.72 4.71 -13.59
CA ILE A 105 8.86 5.80 -14.07
C ILE A 105 7.43 5.29 -14.34
N GLU A 106 7.30 4.17 -15.04
CA GLU A 106 5.99 3.55 -15.28
C GLU A 106 5.30 3.08 -14.00
N ALA A 107 6.07 2.66 -13.00
CA ALA A 107 5.57 2.35 -11.67
C ALA A 107 5.07 3.62 -10.96
N TYR A 108 5.82 4.71 -11.02
CA TYR A 108 5.42 6.00 -10.42
C TYR A 108 4.10 6.52 -11.00
N LYS A 109 3.92 6.46 -12.32
CA LYS A 109 2.67 6.85 -13.00
C LYS A 109 1.46 6.10 -12.44
N LYS A 110 1.57 4.76 -12.30
CA LYS A 110 0.52 3.93 -11.71
C LYS A 110 0.37 4.20 -10.20
N PHE A 111 1.46 4.42 -9.50
CA PHE A 111 1.47 4.73 -8.07
C PHE A 111 0.69 5.99 -7.77
N SER A 112 0.85 7.05 -8.57
CA SER A 112 0.06 8.28 -8.45
C SER A 112 -1.43 7.98 -8.54
N LEU A 113 -1.88 7.31 -9.61
CA LEU A 113 -3.31 7.01 -9.80
C LEU A 113 -3.88 6.06 -8.75
N VAL A 114 -3.15 5.01 -8.37
CA VAL A 114 -3.56 4.08 -7.30
C VAL A 114 -3.62 4.78 -5.94
N SER A 115 -2.68 5.68 -5.65
CA SER A 115 -2.71 6.49 -4.41
C SER A 115 -3.96 7.36 -4.35
N LEU A 116 -4.34 7.99 -5.46
CA LEU A 116 -5.57 8.78 -5.53
C LEU A 116 -6.82 7.92 -5.30
N LEU A 117 -6.86 6.69 -5.83
CA LEU A 117 -7.99 5.78 -5.61
C LEU A 117 -8.14 5.32 -4.17
N LEU A 118 -7.03 5.02 -3.50
CA LEU A 118 -7.03 4.45 -2.16
C LEU A 118 -7.07 5.51 -1.05
N LEU A 119 -6.25 6.57 -1.19
CA LEU A 119 -5.99 7.54 -0.13
C LEU A 119 -6.54 8.94 -0.45
N GLY A 120 -6.94 9.18 -1.70
CA GLY A 120 -7.38 10.48 -2.19
C GLY A 120 -6.28 11.53 -2.37
N LYS A 121 -5.02 11.14 -2.18
CA LYS A 121 -3.83 11.98 -2.36
C LYS A 121 -2.64 11.11 -2.74
N ILE A 122 -1.58 11.71 -3.29
CA ILE A 122 -0.36 10.93 -3.56
C ILE A 122 0.30 10.53 -2.23
N ALA A 123 0.53 9.23 -2.04
CA ALA A 123 1.24 8.75 -0.86
C ALA A 123 2.70 9.24 -0.89
N PRO A 124 3.26 9.67 0.24
CA PRO A 124 4.67 10.05 0.30
C PRO A 124 5.54 8.81 0.01
N LEU A 125 6.61 9.04 -0.76
CA LEU A 125 7.63 8.03 -0.99
C LEU A 125 8.55 7.92 0.24
N PRO A 126 9.17 6.76 0.49
CA PRO A 126 10.15 6.62 1.56
C PRO A 126 11.32 7.57 1.40
N LYS A 127 11.86 8.10 2.51
CA LYS A 127 12.97 9.06 2.52
C LYS A 127 14.26 8.51 1.87
N TYR A 128 14.44 7.19 1.88
CA TYR A 128 15.58 6.51 1.26
C TYR A 128 15.44 6.32 -0.26
N THR A 129 14.35 6.77 -0.88
CA THR A 129 14.18 6.71 -2.33
C THR A 129 15.27 7.53 -3.01
N ALA A 130 15.93 6.96 -4.02
CA ALA A 130 17.05 7.61 -4.70
C ALA A 130 16.64 8.96 -5.32
N SER A 131 17.47 9.99 -5.12
CA SER A 131 17.20 11.36 -5.58
C SER A 131 17.04 11.46 -7.10
N VAL A 132 17.77 10.63 -7.85
CA VAL A 132 17.67 10.53 -9.31
C VAL A 132 16.27 10.08 -9.76
N VAL A 133 15.64 9.17 -9.02
CA VAL A 133 14.28 8.66 -9.29
C VAL A 133 13.27 9.77 -9.03
N TYR A 134 13.42 10.49 -7.92
CA TYR A 134 12.54 11.62 -7.58
C TYR A 134 12.59 12.73 -8.65
N ARG A 135 13.80 13.12 -9.07
CA ARG A 135 14.01 14.12 -10.12
C ARG A 135 13.40 13.68 -11.46
N SER A 136 13.62 12.43 -11.85
CA SER A 136 13.08 11.89 -13.09
C SER A 136 11.56 11.79 -13.05
N ALA A 137 10.97 11.39 -11.93
CA ALA A 137 9.52 11.36 -11.75
C ALA A 137 8.91 12.77 -11.87
N LYS A 138 9.53 13.79 -11.27
CA LYS A 138 9.08 15.18 -11.40
C LYS A 138 9.12 15.66 -12.85
N ASN A 139 10.19 15.35 -13.58
CA ASN A 139 10.37 15.84 -14.94
C ASN A 139 9.52 15.08 -15.98
N GLN A 140 9.30 13.77 -15.79
CA GLN A 140 8.66 12.91 -16.79
C GLN A 140 7.18 12.64 -16.52
N CYS A 141 6.69 12.89 -15.29
CA CYS A 141 5.32 12.57 -14.89
C CYS A 141 4.46 13.80 -14.59
N GLN A 142 4.76 14.96 -15.20
CA GLN A 142 4.02 16.21 -14.98
C GLN A 142 2.51 16.04 -15.13
N ALA A 143 2.05 15.35 -16.18
CA ALA A 143 0.62 15.08 -16.41
C ALA A 143 -0.07 14.39 -15.22
N TYR A 144 0.64 13.48 -14.53
CA TYR A 144 0.11 12.77 -13.37
C TYR A 144 0.13 13.65 -12.11
N GLN A 145 1.11 14.55 -11.99
CA GLN A 145 1.20 15.50 -10.88
C GLN A 145 0.12 16.59 -10.97
N ASP A 146 -0.07 17.17 -12.15
CA ASP A 146 -1.14 18.16 -12.41
C ASP A 146 -2.52 17.56 -12.14
N TYR A 147 -2.74 16.35 -12.66
CA TYR A 147 -3.99 15.61 -12.45
C TYR A 147 -4.22 15.30 -10.97
N ALA A 148 -3.19 14.87 -10.24
CA ALA A 148 -3.28 14.63 -8.80
C ALA A 148 -3.57 15.91 -8.00
N SER A 149 -2.92 17.03 -8.32
CA SER A 149 -3.20 18.32 -7.69
C SER A 149 -4.66 18.77 -7.92
N ALA A 150 -5.20 18.53 -9.12
CA ALA A 150 -6.61 18.78 -9.40
C ALA A 150 -7.52 17.86 -8.57
N PHE A 151 -7.17 16.58 -8.42
CA PHE A 151 -7.93 15.63 -7.61
C PHE A 151 -7.95 16.03 -6.13
N GLU A 152 -6.80 16.39 -5.57
CA GLU A 152 -6.65 16.80 -4.17
C GLU A 152 -7.41 18.10 -3.83
N SER A 153 -7.70 18.95 -4.83
CA SER A 153 -8.54 20.13 -4.65
C SER A 153 -10.05 19.85 -4.57
N LEU A 154 -10.47 18.60 -4.76
CA LEU A 154 -11.86 18.15 -4.69
C LEU A 154 -12.83 18.84 -5.68
N ASN A 155 -12.30 19.63 -6.60
CA ASN A 155 -13.07 20.35 -7.62
C ASN A 155 -13.24 19.47 -8.86
N VAL A 156 -14.47 18.97 -9.04
CA VAL A 156 -14.84 18.06 -10.15
C VAL A 156 -14.61 18.70 -11.52
N LYS A 157 -14.93 19.99 -11.70
CA LYS A 157 -14.76 20.69 -12.98
C LYS A 157 -13.28 20.83 -13.33
N ARG A 158 -12.45 21.24 -12.37
CA ARG A 158 -10.99 21.31 -12.53
C ARG A 158 -10.40 19.95 -12.90
N LEU A 159 -10.82 18.88 -12.21
CA LEU A 159 -10.35 17.52 -12.46
C LEU A 159 -10.74 17.03 -13.87
N ARG A 160 -11.97 17.29 -14.32
CA ARG A 160 -12.43 16.95 -15.68
C ARG A 160 -11.64 17.68 -16.76
N ASN A 161 -11.31 18.95 -16.53
CA ASN A 161 -10.51 19.74 -17.46
C ASN A 161 -9.09 19.19 -17.58
N GLU A 162 -8.42 18.91 -16.46
CA GLU A 162 -7.08 18.28 -16.47
C GLU A 162 -7.12 16.85 -17.05
N PHE A 163 -8.17 16.08 -16.78
CA PHE A 163 -8.36 14.76 -17.41
C PHE A 163 -8.40 14.88 -18.94
N THR A 164 -9.19 15.81 -19.45
CA THR A 164 -9.36 16.01 -20.90
C THR A 164 -8.05 16.46 -21.55
N LYS A 165 -7.38 17.43 -20.93
CA LYS A 165 -6.06 17.94 -21.35
C LYS A 165 -5.01 16.83 -21.48
N TRP A 166 -4.94 15.91 -20.53
CA TRP A 166 -3.92 14.85 -20.49
C TRP A 166 -4.38 13.47 -20.99
N THR A 167 -5.58 13.37 -21.58
CA THR A 167 -6.18 12.09 -21.99
C THR A 167 -5.26 11.29 -22.93
N ASP A 168 -4.60 11.95 -23.88
CA ASP A 168 -3.72 11.29 -24.85
C ASP A 168 -2.45 10.73 -24.20
N ILE A 169 -1.92 11.41 -23.17
CA ILE A 169 -0.79 10.89 -22.37
C ILE A 169 -1.20 9.63 -21.61
N PHE A 170 -2.36 9.65 -20.95
CA PHE A 170 -2.87 8.45 -20.26
C PHE A 170 -3.14 7.29 -21.21
N ARG A 171 -3.57 7.57 -22.45
CA ARG A 171 -3.77 6.56 -23.49
C ARG A 171 -2.44 5.98 -23.96
N LYS A 172 -1.45 6.83 -24.25
CA LYS A 172 -0.09 6.43 -24.66
C LYS A 172 0.57 5.54 -23.60
N ASP A 173 0.44 5.92 -22.33
CA ASP A 173 0.97 5.17 -21.18
C ASP A 173 0.14 3.93 -20.81
N LYS A 174 -0.97 3.66 -21.52
CA LYS A 174 -1.92 2.56 -21.26
C LYS A 174 -2.52 2.59 -19.85
N ASN A 175 -2.65 3.77 -19.25
CA ASN A 175 -3.21 3.99 -17.91
C ASN A 175 -4.60 4.67 -17.94
N LEU A 176 -5.16 4.92 -19.13
CA LEU A 176 -6.45 5.61 -19.29
C LEU A 176 -7.60 4.99 -18.49
N GLY A 177 -7.67 3.66 -18.41
CA GLY A 177 -8.71 2.98 -17.61
C GLY A 177 -8.61 3.31 -16.12
N LEU A 178 -7.39 3.40 -15.59
CA LEU A 178 -7.16 3.75 -14.20
C LEU A 178 -7.44 5.24 -13.93
N ALA A 179 -7.08 6.13 -14.86
CA ALA A 179 -7.41 7.55 -14.80
C ALA A 179 -8.93 7.82 -14.88
N LYS A 180 -9.69 6.99 -15.61
CA LYS A 180 -11.16 7.05 -15.59
C LYS A 180 -11.74 6.60 -14.26
N GLN A 181 -11.15 5.58 -13.64
CA GLN A 181 -11.55 5.15 -12.29
C GLN A 181 -11.32 6.25 -11.27
N THR A 182 -10.17 6.94 -11.30
CA THR A 182 -9.93 8.10 -10.43
C THR A 182 -10.95 9.22 -10.69
N LEU A 183 -11.24 9.53 -11.95
CA LEU A 183 -12.25 10.54 -12.28
C LEU A 183 -13.63 10.22 -11.69
N SER A 184 -14.02 8.94 -11.66
CA SER A 184 -15.27 8.52 -11.01
C SER A 184 -15.20 8.49 -9.47
N ALA A 185 -14.01 8.30 -8.91
CA ALA A 185 -13.80 8.18 -7.47
C ALA A 185 -13.90 9.54 -6.75
N ILE A 186 -13.75 10.67 -7.46
CA ILE A 186 -13.83 12.01 -6.87
C ILE A 186 -15.16 12.25 -6.15
N TYR A 187 -16.28 11.76 -6.69
CA TYR A 187 -17.60 11.90 -6.05
C TYR A 187 -17.65 11.20 -4.71
N ARG A 188 -17.19 9.95 -4.65
CA ARG A 188 -17.09 9.19 -3.40
C ARG A 188 -16.17 9.90 -2.40
N ARG A 189 -15.07 10.47 -2.90
CA ARG A 189 -14.14 11.23 -2.06
C ARG A 189 -14.76 12.49 -1.47
N ASN A 190 -15.53 13.23 -2.26
CA ASN A 190 -16.24 14.42 -1.78
C ASN A 190 -17.30 14.02 -0.73
N ILE A 191 -18.05 12.93 -0.93
CA ILE A 191 -19.00 12.42 0.07
C ILE A 191 -18.28 12.05 1.38
N GLN A 192 -17.13 11.36 1.32
CA GLN A 192 -16.31 11.05 2.50
C GLN A 192 -15.82 12.31 3.24
N GLN A 193 -15.64 13.43 2.55
CA GLN A 193 -15.27 14.69 3.20
C GLN A 193 -16.47 15.31 3.93
N LEU A 194 -17.68 15.18 3.38
CA LEU A 194 -18.90 15.67 4.04
C LEU A 194 -19.15 14.95 5.37
N THR A 195 -18.78 13.67 5.50
CA THR A 195 -18.92 12.94 6.78
C THR A 195 -18.03 13.49 7.89
N GLN A 196 -17.02 14.29 7.57
CA GLN A 196 -16.12 14.90 8.57
C GLN A 196 -16.66 16.21 9.14
N THR A 197 -17.54 16.88 8.41
CA THR A 197 -18.05 18.23 8.75
C THR A 197 -19.53 18.26 9.06
N TYR A 198 -20.30 17.25 8.63
CA TYR A 198 -21.75 17.20 8.78
C TYR A 198 -22.17 15.93 9.49
N LEU A 199 -23.11 16.07 10.44
CA LEU A 199 -23.81 14.95 11.05
C LEU A 199 -25.03 14.53 10.21
N THR A 200 -25.75 15.49 9.66
CA THR A 200 -26.92 15.27 8.81
C THR A 200 -26.91 16.21 7.62
N LEU A 201 -27.37 15.72 6.46
CA LEU A 201 -27.36 16.47 5.20
C LEU A 201 -28.49 15.97 4.29
N SER A 202 -29.13 16.86 3.54
CA SER A 202 -30.14 16.44 2.56
C SER A 202 -29.48 15.85 1.31
N LEU A 203 -30.18 14.97 0.59
CA LEU A 203 -29.67 14.41 -0.67
C LEU A 203 -29.42 15.46 -1.75
N ALA A 204 -30.19 16.55 -1.75
CA ALA A 204 -30.01 17.68 -2.66
C ALA A 204 -28.72 18.45 -2.35
N ASP A 205 -28.50 18.79 -1.08
CA ASP A 205 -27.29 19.50 -0.65
C ASP A 205 -26.03 18.64 -0.86
N ILE A 206 -26.12 17.31 -0.65
CA ILE A 206 -25.02 16.39 -0.99
C ILE A 206 -24.73 16.47 -2.49
N ALA A 207 -25.76 16.41 -3.34
CA ALA A 207 -25.59 16.46 -4.78
C ALA A 207 -24.91 17.76 -5.23
N ASP A 208 -25.33 18.90 -4.68
CA ASP A 208 -24.75 20.22 -4.97
C ASP A 208 -23.30 20.30 -4.48
N ALA A 209 -23.03 19.86 -3.24
CA ALA A 209 -21.69 19.91 -2.65
C ALA A 209 -20.68 19.03 -3.41
N VAL A 210 -21.11 17.90 -3.98
CA VAL A 210 -20.25 17.01 -4.76
C VAL A 210 -20.24 17.34 -6.26
N GLY A 211 -20.94 18.40 -6.68
CA GLY A 211 -20.95 18.89 -8.06
C GLY A 211 -21.68 17.97 -9.04
N LEU A 212 -22.74 17.30 -8.60
CA LEU A 212 -23.69 16.63 -9.47
C LEU A 212 -24.70 17.65 -10.01
N GLU A 213 -24.97 17.60 -11.31
CA GLU A 213 -25.86 18.55 -11.99
C GLU A 213 -27.05 17.80 -12.59
N GLY A 214 -28.21 18.46 -12.66
CA GLY A 214 -29.42 17.94 -13.30
C GLY A 214 -30.53 17.57 -12.32
N ARG A 215 -31.73 17.31 -12.87
CA ARG A 215 -32.95 17.05 -12.06
C ARG A 215 -32.86 15.74 -11.25
N ASP A 216 -32.09 14.77 -11.72
CA ASP A 216 -31.87 13.50 -11.04
C ASP A 216 -30.63 13.50 -10.12
N ALA A 217 -29.97 14.65 -9.93
CA ALA A 217 -28.77 14.73 -9.10
C ALA A 217 -28.95 14.19 -7.67
N PRO A 218 -30.07 14.45 -6.95
CA PRO A 218 -30.30 13.86 -5.63
C PRO A 218 -30.40 12.33 -5.66
N LYS A 219 -31.03 11.74 -6.69
CA LYS A 219 -31.12 10.28 -6.85
C LYS A 219 -29.76 9.65 -7.16
N ILE A 220 -28.92 10.35 -7.93
CA ILE A 220 -27.55 9.91 -8.22
C ILE A 220 -26.72 9.94 -6.93
N ALA A 221 -26.84 11.01 -6.13
CA ALA A 221 -26.20 11.12 -4.82
C ALA A 221 -26.65 9.99 -3.88
N GLU A 222 -27.94 9.69 -3.84
CA GLU A 222 -28.50 8.57 -3.08
C GLU A 222 -27.86 7.23 -3.46
N ASN A 223 -27.75 6.94 -4.76
CA ASN A 223 -27.11 5.71 -5.25
C ASN A 223 -25.61 5.65 -4.87
N TYR A 224 -24.90 6.78 -4.88
CA TYR A 224 -23.53 6.83 -4.38
C TYR A 224 -23.47 6.50 -2.89
N VAL A 225 -24.30 7.15 -2.07
CA VAL A 225 -24.34 6.90 -0.61
C VAL A 225 -24.69 5.44 -0.32
N LEU A 226 -25.72 4.88 -0.98
CA LEU A 226 -26.09 3.47 -0.83
C LEU A 226 -24.93 2.53 -1.11
N ARG A 227 -24.24 2.69 -2.25
CA ARG A 227 -23.08 1.86 -2.61
C ARG A 227 -21.93 2.02 -1.62
N MET A 228 -21.73 3.23 -1.11
CA MET A 228 -20.67 3.50 -0.12
C MET A 228 -21.00 2.88 1.24
N ILE A 229 -22.29 2.79 1.62
CA ILE A 229 -22.74 2.04 2.81
C ILE A 229 -22.53 0.54 2.60
N GLU A 230 -22.96 -0.01 1.45
CA GLU A 230 -22.81 -1.45 1.13
C GLU A 230 -21.35 -1.90 1.12
N SER A 231 -20.45 -1.07 0.58
CA SER A 231 -19.01 -1.32 0.55
C SER A 231 -18.29 -0.99 1.87
N ARG A 232 -19.02 -0.53 2.90
CA ARG A 232 -18.48 -0.06 4.18
C ARG A 232 -17.43 1.05 4.04
N GLU A 233 -17.55 1.88 3.00
CA GLU A 233 -16.73 3.07 2.79
C GLU A 233 -17.17 4.25 3.69
N ILE A 234 -18.46 4.28 4.08
CA ILE A 234 -19.04 5.23 5.05
C ILE A 234 -20.07 4.52 5.92
N PHE A 235 -20.35 5.08 7.09
CA PHE A 235 -21.44 4.65 7.98
C PHE A 235 -22.51 5.73 7.97
N ALA A 236 -23.66 5.43 7.38
CA ALA A 236 -24.74 6.40 7.24
C ALA A 236 -26.10 5.69 7.16
N THR A 237 -27.17 6.44 7.42
CA THR A 237 -28.56 5.99 7.27
C THR A 237 -29.32 6.98 6.40
N ILE A 238 -30.11 6.46 5.46
CA ILE A 238 -30.94 7.28 4.56
C ILE A 238 -32.38 7.23 5.07
N SER A 239 -33.01 8.39 5.25
CA SER A 239 -34.39 8.55 5.71
C SER A 239 -35.22 9.32 4.68
N HIS A 240 -36.30 8.70 4.21
CA HIS A 240 -37.26 9.32 3.27
C HIS A 240 -38.48 9.93 3.97
N SER A 241 -38.45 10.10 5.29
CA SER A 241 -39.59 10.67 6.04
C SER A 241 -39.80 12.16 5.78
N HIS A 242 -38.78 12.85 5.24
CA HIS A 242 -38.87 14.24 4.82
C HIS A 242 -38.89 14.28 3.29
N GLN A 243 -39.65 15.22 2.71
CA GLN A 243 -39.87 15.34 1.25
C GLN A 243 -38.57 15.39 0.42
N ASN A 244 -37.44 15.77 1.02
CA ASN A 244 -36.15 15.91 0.33
C ASN A 244 -35.16 14.76 0.56
N GLY A 245 -35.49 13.77 1.40
CA GLY A 245 -34.58 12.69 1.78
C GLY A 245 -33.34 13.16 2.55
N MET A 246 -33.15 12.67 3.77
CA MET A 246 -32.03 13.04 4.63
C MET A 246 -31.05 11.88 4.79
N VAL A 247 -29.76 12.20 4.84
CA VAL A 247 -28.68 11.27 5.18
C VAL A 247 -28.12 11.67 6.54
N SER A 248 -28.13 10.72 7.48
CA SER A 248 -27.49 10.85 8.78
C SER A 248 -26.18 10.07 8.75
N PHE A 249 -25.06 10.76 8.94
CA PHE A 249 -23.74 10.16 9.05
C PHE A 249 -23.48 9.70 10.49
N HIS A 250 -22.83 8.55 10.62
CA HIS A 250 -22.51 7.93 11.91
C HIS A 250 -21.02 7.62 11.96
N ASP A 251 -20.51 7.47 13.18
CA ASP A 251 -19.18 6.88 13.38
C ASP A 251 -19.19 5.37 13.12
N ASN A 252 -18.00 4.78 13.01
CA ASN A 252 -17.85 3.35 12.84
C ASN A 252 -18.58 2.61 13.99
N PRO A 253 -19.57 1.73 13.67
CA PRO A 253 -20.35 1.03 14.68
C PRO A 253 -19.56 -0.07 15.40
N ASP A 254 -18.35 -0.39 14.94
CA ASP A 254 -17.51 -1.41 15.57
C ASP A 254 -17.01 -0.93 16.95
N ARG A 255 -17.50 -1.58 18.01
CA ARG A 255 -17.10 -1.33 19.40
C ARG A 255 -15.90 -2.18 19.83
N TYR A 256 -15.36 -2.99 18.91
CA TYR A 256 -14.23 -3.88 19.15
C TYR A 256 -14.46 -4.95 20.25
N ASP A 257 -15.72 -5.23 20.60
CA ASP A 257 -16.14 -6.08 21.73
C ASP A 257 -16.60 -7.48 21.31
N THR A 258 -16.36 -7.89 20.06
CA THR A 258 -16.87 -9.15 19.52
C THR A 258 -15.81 -10.25 19.47
N SER A 259 -16.23 -11.52 19.42
CA SER A 259 -15.29 -12.64 19.20
C SER A 259 -14.51 -12.51 17.87
N LEU A 260 -15.07 -11.81 16.87
CA LEU A 260 -14.37 -11.50 15.63
C LEU A 260 -13.19 -10.55 15.84
N THR A 261 -13.34 -9.54 16.70
CA THR A 261 -12.26 -8.58 16.98
C THR A 261 -11.14 -9.25 17.77
N ILE A 262 -11.47 -10.15 18.68
CA ILE A 262 -10.48 -11.01 19.37
C ILE A 262 -9.73 -11.88 18.36
N THR A 263 -10.43 -12.54 17.43
CA THR A 263 -9.78 -13.38 16.40
C THR A 263 -8.85 -12.56 15.50
N GLN A 264 -9.28 -11.36 15.08
CA GLN A 264 -8.44 -10.44 14.31
C GLN A 264 -7.22 -9.99 15.11
N LEU A 265 -7.38 -9.73 16.40
CA LEU A 265 -6.30 -9.35 17.30
C LEU A 265 -5.28 -10.49 17.42
N GLU A 266 -5.72 -11.72 17.65
CA GLU A 266 -4.86 -12.91 17.67
C GLU A 266 -4.09 -13.08 16.35
N GLU A 267 -4.74 -12.86 15.20
CA GLU A 267 -4.08 -12.90 13.89
C GLU A 267 -2.97 -11.84 13.79
N GLN A 268 -3.21 -10.61 14.26
CA GLN A 268 -2.20 -9.55 14.27
C GLN A 268 -1.07 -9.83 15.25
N ILE A 269 -1.37 -10.39 16.43
CA ILE A 269 -0.37 -10.82 17.41
C ILE A 269 0.54 -11.87 16.78
N ASN A 270 -0.02 -12.91 16.16
CA ASN A 270 0.76 -13.97 15.52
C ASN A 270 1.65 -13.44 14.39
N LYS A 271 1.15 -12.49 13.59
CA LYS A 271 1.97 -11.80 12.57
C LYS A 271 3.11 -11.01 13.22
N SER A 272 2.84 -10.27 14.29
CA SER A 272 3.85 -9.50 15.02
C SER A 272 4.94 -10.40 15.61
N THR A 273 4.56 -11.52 16.25
CA THR A 273 5.49 -12.53 16.78
C THR A 273 6.37 -13.10 15.67
N THR A 274 5.78 -13.47 14.53
CA THR A 274 6.53 -13.99 13.38
C THR A 274 7.55 -12.97 12.86
N VAL A 275 7.18 -11.68 12.80
CA VAL A 275 8.11 -10.61 12.39
C VAL A 275 9.22 -10.44 13.44
N SER A 276 8.87 -10.45 14.74
CA SER A 276 9.83 -10.32 15.84
C SER A 276 10.89 -11.43 15.81
N GLU A 277 10.47 -12.69 15.66
CA GLU A 277 11.38 -13.83 15.53
C GLU A 277 12.34 -13.68 14.34
N ARG A 278 11.84 -13.17 13.21
CA ARG A 278 12.66 -12.90 12.02
C ARG A 278 13.66 -11.77 12.25
N VAL A 279 13.26 -10.71 12.94
CA VAL A 279 14.16 -9.61 13.32
C VAL A 279 15.27 -10.14 14.23
N ILE A 280 14.94 -10.91 15.27
CA ILE A 280 15.92 -11.54 16.17
C ILE A 280 16.88 -12.44 15.40
N LYS A 281 16.37 -13.27 14.48
CA LYS A 281 17.21 -14.13 13.64
C LYS A 281 18.15 -13.31 12.75
N THR A 282 17.65 -12.24 12.14
CA THR A 282 18.43 -11.37 11.25
C THR A 282 19.50 -10.62 12.03
N ASP A 283 19.17 -10.11 13.21
CA ASP A 283 20.09 -9.43 14.12
C ASP A 283 21.26 -10.33 14.53
N LYS A 284 20.97 -11.58 14.93
CA LYS A 284 22.00 -12.60 15.21
C LYS A 284 22.89 -12.85 14.00
N LEU A 285 22.32 -12.98 12.80
CA LEU A 285 23.10 -13.20 11.57
C LEU A 285 24.02 -12.02 11.25
N VAL A 286 23.52 -10.78 11.41
CA VAL A 286 24.33 -9.57 11.22
C VAL A 286 25.42 -9.49 12.27
N GLY A 287 25.12 -9.78 13.54
CA GLY A 287 26.10 -9.80 14.64
C GLY A 287 27.22 -10.82 14.43
N CYS A 288 26.92 -11.96 13.80
CA CYS A 288 27.92 -12.97 13.44
C CYS A 288 28.65 -12.70 12.11
N SER A 289 28.29 -11.64 11.36
CA SER A 289 28.92 -11.35 10.07
C SER A 289 30.35 -10.85 10.24
N LYS A 290 31.22 -11.20 9.28
CA LYS A 290 32.63 -10.80 9.30
C LYS A 290 32.78 -9.28 9.27
N GLU A 291 31.95 -8.61 8.47
CA GLU A 291 31.94 -7.16 8.31
C GLU A 291 31.59 -6.46 9.62
N TYR A 292 30.56 -6.96 10.33
CA TYR A 292 30.17 -6.43 11.63
C TYR A 292 31.26 -6.66 12.68
N LEU A 293 31.78 -7.89 12.80
CA LEU A 293 32.83 -8.23 13.76
C LEU A 293 34.10 -7.40 13.53
N THR A 294 34.51 -7.25 12.26
CA THR A 294 35.71 -6.44 11.90
C THR A 294 35.49 -4.96 12.24
N LYS A 295 34.31 -4.42 11.96
CA LYS A 295 33.98 -3.02 12.28
C LYS A 295 33.91 -2.80 13.80
N SER A 296 33.27 -3.71 14.52
CA SER A 296 33.17 -3.68 15.99
C SER A 296 34.54 -3.76 16.64
N GLN A 297 35.42 -4.64 16.16
CA GLN A 297 36.81 -4.72 16.61
C GLN A 297 37.57 -3.40 16.35
N HIS A 298 37.41 -2.81 15.16
CA HIS A 298 38.01 -1.51 14.85
C HIS A 298 37.49 -0.41 15.78
N MET A 299 36.18 -0.35 16.07
CA MET A 299 35.61 0.68 16.96
C MET A 299 36.16 0.57 18.37
N LEU A 300 36.29 -0.65 18.91
CA LEU A 300 36.93 -0.91 20.21
C LEU A 300 38.38 -0.44 20.25
N THR A 301 39.16 -0.66 19.18
CA THR A 301 40.55 -0.19 19.11
C THR A 301 40.68 1.34 19.04
N THR A 302 39.67 2.03 18.49
CA THR A 302 39.64 3.50 18.40
C THR A 302 38.91 4.19 19.56
N GLY A 303 38.55 3.45 20.62
CA GLY A 303 37.86 4.01 21.80
C GLY A 303 36.40 4.44 21.56
N GLY A 304 35.76 3.94 20.50
CA GLY A 304 34.36 4.21 20.20
C GLY A 304 33.42 3.14 20.78
N ALA A 305 32.21 3.54 21.16
CA ALA A 305 31.15 2.61 21.59
C ALA A 305 30.59 1.84 20.38
N ILE A 306 30.34 0.54 20.55
CA ILE A 306 29.70 -0.30 19.53
C ILE A 306 28.21 0.07 19.45
N PRO A 307 27.67 0.50 18.30
CA PRO A 307 26.25 0.79 18.17
C PRO A 307 25.43 -0.51 18.26
N GLY A 308 24.61 -0.65 19.30
CA GLY A 308 23.72 -1.79 19.49
C GLY A 308 24.39 -3.07 20.00
N GLY A 309 25.67 -3.03 20.39
CA GLY A 309 26.36 -4.17 20.99
C GLY A 309 26.27 -4.15 22.52
N LEU A 310 25.85 -5.26 23.11
CA LEU A 310 26.07 -5.56 24.53
C LEU A 310 27.57 -5.42 24.84
N GLY A 311 27.87 -4.73 25.93
CA GLY A 311 29.26 -4.53 26.35
C GLY A 311 29.88 -5.87 26.78
N PRO A 312 31.22 -5.97 26.82
CA PRO A 312 31.87 -7.13 27.43
C PRO A 312 31.57 -7.12 28.94
N GLY A 313 30.49 -7.81 29.32
CA GLY A 313 29.98 -7.85 30.70
C GLY A 313 28.49 -8.16 30.83
N ASP A 314 27.70 -8.09 29.76
CA ASP A 314 26.26 -8.36 29.86
C ASP A 314 25.94 -9.84 29.62
N ASP A 315 25.34 -10.48 30.63
CA ASP A 315 24.93 -11.88 30.62
C ASP A 315 23.85 -12.15 29.54
N PRO A 316 23.99 -13.22 28.75
CA PRO A 316 23.02 -13.58 27.71
C PRO A 316 21.65 -14.04 28.25
N ASP A 317 21.53 -14.28 29.56
CA ASP A 317 20.30 -14.73 30.23
C ASP A 317 19.40 -13.57 30.72
N PHE A 318 19.79 -12.31 30.51
CA PHE A 318 18.97 -11.14 30.91
C PHE A 318 17.77 -10.86 29.98
N LEU A 319 17.47 -11.74 29.02
CA LEU A 319 16.28 -11.65 28.16
C LEU A 319 15.03 -12.32 28.76
N GLY A 320 14.86 -12.22 30.07
CA GLY A 320 13.61 -12.56 30.77
C GLY A 320 12.92 -11.37 31.45
N GLY A 321 13.55 -10.20 31.47
CA GLY A 321 13.08 -9.03 32.22
C GLY A 321 12.42 -7.98 31.34
N SER A 322 11.11 -7.86 31.47
CA SER A 322 10.33 -6.68 31.08
C SER A 322 11.03 -5.37 31.46
N GLY A 323 11.23 -4.47 30.51
CA GLY A 323 11.82 -3.16 30.75
C GLY A 323 11.32 -2.13 29.75
N GLY A 324 10.08 -1.70 29.91
CA GLY A 324 9.46 -0.68 29.07
C GLY A 324 8.05 -0.27 29.47
N PHE A 325 7.70 -0.31 30.75
CA PHE A 325 6.52 0.34 31.32
C PHE A 325 6.78 0.61 32.81
N GLU A 326 7.47 1.71 33.12
CA GLU A 326 7.41 2.31 34.44
C GLU A 326 7.24 3.83 34.28
N HIS A 327 5.97 4.23 34.26
CA HIS A 327 5.44 5.27 35.16
C HIS A 327 3.92 5.35 34.95
N PHE A 328 3.21 4.39 35.54
CA PHE A 328 1.84 4.58 36.00
C PHE A 328 1.81 4.09 37.45
N ILE A 329 1.93 5.04 38.38
CA ILE A 329 1.58 4.83 39.78
C ILE A 329 0.06 4.90 39.81
N ASP A 330 -0.60 3.75 39.89
CA ASP A 330 -2.02 3.62 40.18
C ASP A 330 -2.19 3.47 41.70
N ASP A 331 -2.30 4.60 42.39
CA ASP A 331 -2.68 4.63 43.80
C ASP A 331 -4.17 4.27 43.91
N GLY A 332 -4.42 2.96 43.96
CA GLY A 332 -5.72 2.30 43.96
C GLY A 332 -6.70 2.80 45.03
N LYS A 333 -7.35 3.92 44.72
CA LYS A 333 -8.60 4.38 45.31
C LYS A 333 -9.33 5.18 44.26
N TYR A 334 -10.39 4.63 43.66
CA TYR A 334 -11.64 5.38 43.46
C TYR A 334 -12.82 4.43 43.18
N PHE A 335 -13.68 4.38 44.20
CA PHE A 335 -15.13 4.13 44.24
C PHE A 335 -15.69 2.70 44.27
N SER A 336 -16.21 2.41 45.47
CA SER A 336 -17.51 1.83 45.82
C SER A 336 -18.66 2.19 44.87
#